data_AF-A0A0F9SAZ8-F1
#
_entry.id   AF-A0A0F9SAZ8-F1
#
_cell.length_a   1.000
_cell.length_b   1.000
_cell.length_c   1.000
_cell.angle_alpha   90.00
_cell.angle_beta   90.00
_cell.angle_gamma   90.00
#
_symmetry.space_group_name_H-M   'P 1'
#
loop_
_entity.id
_entity.type
_entity.pdbx_description
1 polymer ?
#
loop_
_entity_poly.entity_id
_entity_poly.type
_entity_poly.pdbx_seq_one_letter_code
_entity_poly.pdbx_strand_id
1 'polypeptide(L)'
;MTVKERWVLKNMPKCGVDILNSDFVDLYIAAFNPVYRLTNWGAYKCPQLGKLLSQMFKKNILERGTISLGINWEPGFPKWVYSYSIVAVYKPYAENLRN
;
A
#
# COMPACT_ATOMS: atom_id res chain seq x y z
N MET A 1 -7.72 10.27 -12.55
CA MET A 1 -7.32 9.78 -11.22
C MET A 1 -8.57 9.63 -10.34
N THR A 2 -8.79 8.48 -9.72
CA THR A 2 -9.99 8.18 -8.91
C THR A 2 -9.88 8.76 -7.49
N VAL A 3 -10.99 8.78 -6.74
CA VAL A 3 -11.01 9.19 -5.31
C VAL A 3 -10.04 8.35 -4.49
N LYS A 4 -10.03 7.03 -4.69
CA LYS A 4 -9.15 6.10 -3.97
C LYS A 4 -7.67 6.29 -4.34
N GLU A 5 -7.38 6.57 -5.61
CA GLU A 5 -6.01 6.88 -6.06
C GLU A 5 -5.47 8.16 -5.41
N ARG A 6 -6.29 9.22 -5.34
CA ARG A 6 -5.92 10.46 -4.63
C ARG A 6 -5.71 10.21 -3.13
N TRP A 7 -6.56 9.39 -2.52
CA TRP A 7 -6.42 9.02 -1.12
C TRP A 7 -5.10 8.29 -0.87
N VAL A 8 -4.69 7.37 -1.75
CA VAL A 8 -3.39 6.68 -1.65
C VAL A 8 -2.24 7.68 -1.72
N LEU A 9 -2.25 8.61 -2.68
CA LEU A 9 -1.18 9.61 -2.80
C LEU A 9 -1.09 10.52 -1.57
N LYS A 10 -2.23 10.92 -1.00
CA LYS A 10 -2.30 11.74 0.21
C LYS A 10 -1.72 11.00 1.42
N ASN A 11 -2.15 9.76 1.64
CA ASN A 11 -1.93 9.02 2.89
C ASN A 11 -0.75 8.03 2.85
N MET A 12 -0.14 7.77 1.70
CA MET A 12 1.05 6.92 1.63
C MET A 12 2.23 7.60 2.35
N PRO A 13 2.96 6.89 3.23
CA PRO A 13 4.16 7.42 3.88
C PRO A 13 5.22 7.85 2.87
N LYS A 14 6.07 8.81 3.24
CA LYS A 14 7.15 9.31 2.36
C LYS A 14 8.16 8.22 1.97
N CYS A 15 8.36 7.22 2.84
CA CYS A 15 9.22 6.06 2.59
C CYS A 15 8.57 4.97 1.72
N GLY A 16 7.31 5.14 1.32
CA GLY A 16 6.53 4.09 0.67
C GLY A 16 5.78 3.21 1.67
N VAL A 17 5.16 2.15 1.17
CA VAL A 17 4.36 1.21 1.96
C VAL A 17 4.44 -0.19 1.38
N ASP A 18 4.67 -1.17 2.24
CA ASP A 18 4.48 -2.57 1.89
C ASP A 18 3.09 -3.07 2.28
N ILE A 19 2.68 -4.19 1.68
CA ILE A 19 1.35 -4.77 1.87
C ILE A 19 1.06 -5.22 3.32
N LEU A 20 2.06 -5.25 4.20
CA LEU A 20 1.94 -5.63 5.61
C LEU A 20 1.94 -4.44 6.56
N ASN A 21 1.98 -3.22 6.05
CA ASN A 21 1.85 -2.04 6.89
C ASN A 21 0.41 -1.93 7.44
N SER A 22 0.21 -2.35 8.69
CA SER A 22 -1.10 -2.37 9.36
C SER A 22 -1.74 -1.00 9.39
N ASP A 23 -0.99 0.04 9.73
CA ASP A 23 -1.50 1.40 9.91
C ASP A 23 -2.10 1.93 8.60
N PHE A 24 -1.41 1.73 7.47
CA PHE A 24 -1.91 2.15 6.17
C PHE A 24 -3.14 1.35 5.72
N VAL A 25 -3.17 0.04 6.01
CA VAL A 25 -4.30 -0.83 5.72
C VAL A 25 -5.52 -0.41 6.54
N ASP A 26 -5.34 -0.18 7.84
CA ASP A 26 -6.39 0.22 8.79
C ASP A 26 -6.97 1.59 8.42
N LEU A 27 -6.11 2.55 8.07
CA LEU A 27 -6.55 3.85 7.55
C LEU A 27 -7.40 3.71 6.28
N TYR A 28 -7.02 2.82 5.36
CA TYR A 28 -7.79 2.57 4.15
C TYR A 28 -9.13 1.89 4.46
N ILE A 29 -9.15 0.96 5.42
CA ILE A 29 -10.37 0.30 5.88
C ILE A 29 -11.32 1.32 6.50
N ALA A 30 -10.84 2.17 7.40
CA ALA A 30 -11.64 3.22 8.02
C ALA A 30 -12.20 4.21 6.99
N ALA A 31 -11.44 4.54 5.95
CA ALA A 31 -11.85 5.51 4.93
C ALA A 31 -12.91 4.97 3.94
N PHE A 32 -12.89 3.68 3.63
CA PHE A 32 -13.69 3.13 2.52
C PHE A 32 -14.53 1.89 2.86
N ASN A 33 -14.44 1.38 4.09
CA ASN A 33 -15.11 0.17 4.57
C ASN A 33 -15.13 -1.00 3.55
N PRO A 34 -13.97 -1.41 3.00
CA PRO A 34 -13.89 -2.49 2.04
C PRO A 34 -14.05 -3.86 2.73
N VAL A 35 -14.19 -4.93 1.95
CA VAL A 35 -14.05 -6.30 2.47
C VAL A 35 -12.59 -6.56 2.84
N TYR A 36 -12.37 -7.03 4.07
CA TYR A 36 -11.05 -7.42 4.59
C TYR A 36 -11.13 -8.76 5.36
N ARG A 37 -9.97 -9.37 5.62
CA ARG A 37 -9.86 -10.59 6.46
C ARG A 37 -8.74 -10.44 7.46
N LEU A 38 -8.96 -10.90 8.68
CA LEU A 38 -7.91 -11.03 9.69
C LEU A 38 -6.82 -11.98 9.17
N THR A 39 -5.57 -11.64 9.46
CA THR A 39 -4.44 -12.52 9.24
C THR A 39 -3.65 -12.63 10.55
N ASN A 40 -2.88 -13.70 10.70
CA ASN A 40 -2.01 -13.89 11.86
C ASN A 40 -0.71 -13.07 11.77
N TRP A 41 -0.61 -12.18 10.77
CA TRP A 41 0.65 -11.59 10.31
C TRP A 41 0.68 -10.06 10.48
N GLY A 42 -0.07 -9.53 11.44
CA GLY A 42 -0.02 -8.12 11.84
C GLY A 42 -0.86 -7.15 11.01
N ALA A 43 -1.21 -7.47 9.76
CA ALA A 43 -2.09 -6.62 8.93
C ALA A 43 -3.31 -7.38 8.37
N TYR A 44 -4.43 -6.68 8.20
CA TYR A 44 -5.57 -7.25 7.49
C TYR A 44 -5.26 -7.49 6.02
N LYS A 45 -5.74 -8.61 5.48
CA LYS A 45 -5.74 -8.82 4.04
C LYS A 45 -6.90 -8.04 3.43
N CYS A 46 -6.59 -6.98 2.69
CA CYS A 46 -7.57 -6.18 1.94
C CYS A 46 -7.35 -6.34 0.41
N PRO A 47 -8.07 -7.27 -0.25
CA PRO A 47 -7.88 -7.52 -1.69
C PRO A 47 -8.13 -6.30 -2.58
N GLN A 48 -9.07 -5.42 -2.18
CA GLN A 48 -9.36 -4.20 -2.92
C GLN A 48 -8.19 -3.22 -2.90
N LEU A 49 -7.54 -3.05 -1.75
CA LEU A 49 -6.35 -2.19 -1.63
C LEU A 49 -5.19 -2.76 -2.45
N GLY A 50 -4.92 -4.07 -2.35
CA GLY A 50 -3.88 -4.71 -3.15
C GLY A 50 -4.11 -4.55 -4.67
N LYS A 51 -5.37 -4.69 -5.12
CA LYS A 51 -5.76 -4.44 -6.52
C LYS A 51 -5.53 -2.98 -6.92
N LEU A 52 -5.91 -2.02 -6.06
CA LEU A 52 -5.73 -0.59 -6.30
C LEU A 52 -4.23 -0.24 -6.46
N LEU A 53 -3.38 -0.69 -5.53
CA LEU A 53 -1.93 -0.45 -5.59
C LEU A 53 -1.32 -1.04 -6.86
N SER A 54 -1.71 -2.27 -7.22
CA SER A 54 -1.27 -2.89 -8.48
C SER A 54 -1.73 -2.13 -9.73
N GLN A 55 -2.95 -1.59 -9.72
CA GLN A 55 -3.45 -0.76 -10.82
C GLN A 55 -2.70 0.58 -10.91
N MET A 56 -2.41 1.22 -9.78
CA MET A 56 -1.62 2.46 -9.75
C MET A 56 -0.19 2.25 -10.23
N PHE A 57 0.42 1.11 -9.90
CA PHE A 57 1.71 0.70 -10.47
C PHE A 57 1.62 0.56 -12.00
N LYS A 58 0.61 -0.15 -12.53
CA LYS A 58 0.40 -0.28 -13.98
C LYS A 58 0.16 1.04 -14.70
N LYS A 59 -0.27 2.09 -13.98
CA LYS A 59 -0.46 3.45 -14.51
C LYS A 59 0.79 4.33 -14.37
N ASN A 60 1.92 3.79 -13.90
CA ASN A 60 3.13 4.55 -13.59
C ASN A 60 2.91 5.70 -12.56
N ILE A 61 1.95 5.53 -11.65
CA ILE A 61 1.71 6.45 -10.54
C ILE A 61 2.55 6.04 -9.32
N LEU A 62 2.67 4.72 -9.11
CA LEU A 62 3.53 4.11 -8.09
C LEU A 62 4.64 3.31 -8.76
N GLU A 63 5.78 3.26 -8.11
CA GLU A 63 6.80 2.24 -8.32
C GLU A 63 6.52 1.04 -7.41
N ARG A 64 7.03 -0.13 -7.79
CA ARG A 64 6.87 -1.36 -7.02
C ARG A 64 8.20 -2.10 -6.92
N GLY A 65 8.62 -2.39 -5.70
CA GLY A 65 9.74 -3.24 -5.37
C GLY A 65 9.31 -4.49 -4.59
N THR A 66 10.28 -5.36 -4.31
CA THR A 66 10.11 -6.51 -3.43
C THR A 66 11.01 -6.36 -2.21
N ILE A 67 10.44 -6.53 -1.02
CA ILE A 67 11.19 -6.56 0.24
C ILE A 67 11.28 -8.02 0.68
N SER A 68 12.50 -8.49 0.96
CA SER A 68 12.73 -9.79 1.58
C SER A 68 12.39 -9.72 3.06
N LEU A 69 11.69 -10.73 3.58
CA LEU A 69 11.39 -10.81 5.01
C LEU A 69 12.56 -11.34 5.83
N GLY A 70 13.55 -11.95 5.18
CA GLY A 70 14.78 -12.42 5.83
C GLY A 70 14.50 -13.29 7.05
N ILE A 71 15.10 -12.93 8.18
CA ILE A 71 14.93 -13.63 9.46
C ILE A 71 13.52 -13.53 10.04
N ASN A 72 12.71 -12.56 9.60
CA ASN A 72 11.34 -12.36 10.06
C ASN A 72 10.32 -13.19 9.26
N TRP A 73 10.79 -14.11 8.42
CA TRP A 73 9.94 -15.01 7.65
C TRP A 73 9.46 -16.18 8.50
N GLU A 74 8.16 -16.49 8.41
CA GLU A 74 7.55 -17.64 9.07
C GLU A 74 6.99 -18.65 8.05
N PRO A 75 6.97 -19.97 8.38
CA PRO A 75 6.37 -21.00 7.54
C PRO A 75 4.91 -20.68 7.18
N GLY A 76 4.56 -20.85 5.90
CA GLY A 76 3.23 -20.51 5.39
C GLY A 76 3.08 -19.08 4.87
N PHE A 77 4.15 -18.27 4.96
CA PHE A 77 4.20 -16.93 4.40
C PHE A 77 5.09 -16.85 3.15
N PRO A 78 4.84 -15.93 2.19
CA PRO A 78 5.79 -15.66 1.11
C PRO A 78 7.14 -15.15 1.67
N LYS A 79 8.28 -15.51 1.07
CA LYS A 79 9.61 -15.03 1.51
C LYS A 79 9.84 -13.53 1.28
N TRP A 80 8.97 -12.91 0.48
CA TRP A 80 9.07 -11.52 0.10
C TRP A 80 7.67 -10.93 -0.02
N VAL A 81 7.58 -9.62 0.11
CA VAL A 81 6.34 -8.87 -0.10
C VAL A 81 6.56 -7.72 -1.08
N TYR A 82 5.48 -7.29 -1.72
CA TYR A 82 5.53 -6.08 -2.53
C TYR A 82 5.55 -4.84 -1.65
N SER A 83 6.42 -3.91 -2.01
CA SER A 83 6.46 -2.54 -1.50
C SER A 83 6.22 -1.56 -2.62
N TYR A 84 5.55 -0.46 -2.30
CA TYR A 84 5.14 0.57 -3.25
C TYR A 84 5.64 1.94 -2.78
N SER A 85 6.11 2.74 -3.72
CA SER A 85 6.54 4.12 -3.49
C SER A 85 5.91 5.04 -4.53
N ILE A 86 5.75 6.32 -4.19
CA ILE A 86 5.25 7.32 -5.14
C ILE A 86 6.35 7.65 -6.15
N VAL A 87 6.05 7.52 -7.45
CA VAL A 87 6.95 7.92 -8.55
C VAL A 87 7.31 9.39 -8.40
N ALA A 88 8.56 9.76 -8.68
CA ALA A 88 9.08 11.11 -8.49
C ALA A 88 8.18 12.22 -9.07
N VAL A 89 7.64 12.04 -10.28
CA VAL A 89 6.76 13.03 -10.95
C VAL A 89 5.44 13.29 -10.22
N TYR A 90 4.96 12.33 -9.41
CA TYR A 90 3.74 12.47 -8.62
C TYR A 90 3.99 12.95 -7.18
N LYS A 91 5.25 13.09 -6.73
CA LYS A 91 5.56 13.57 -5.38
C LYS A 91 5.04 14.99 -5.09
N PRO A 92 5.22 16.00 -5.97
CA PRO A 92 4.69 17.34 -5.70
C PRO A 92 3.16 17.35 -5.59
N TYR A 93 2.49 16.55 -6.41
CA TYR A 93 1.04 16.38 -6.34
C TYR A 93 0.59 15.73 -5.02
N ALA A 94 1.29 14.69 -4.57
CA ALA A 94 1.01 14.05 -3.29
C ALA A 94 1.22 14.99 -2.09
N GLU A 95 2.22 15.86 -2.15
CA GLU A 95 2.50 16.87 -1.11
C GLU A 95 1.39 17.93 -1.05
N ASN A 96 0.92 18.41 -2.19
CA ASN A 96 -0.19 19.37 -2.24
C ASN A 96 -1.51 18.82 -1.64
N LEU A 97 -1.70 17.50 -1.61
CA LEU A 97 -2.89 16.87 -1.03
C LEU A 97 -2.86 16.76 0.50
N ARG A 98 -1.69 16.95 1.12
CA ARG A 98 -1.49 16.82 2.57
C ARG A 98 -1.79 18.12 3.33
N ASN A 99 -1.71 19.26 2.64
CA ASN A 99 -2.13 20.57 3.13
C ASN A 99 -3.67 20.69 3.15
#